data_AF-M0QPJ4-F1
#
_entry.id   AF-M0QPJ4-F1
#
_cell.length_a   1.000
_cell.length_b   1.000
_cell.length_c   1.000
_cell.angle_alpha   90.00
_cell.angle_beta   90.00
_cell.angle_gamma   90.00
#
_symmetry.space_group_name_H-M   'P 1'
#
loop_
_entity.id
_entity.type
_entity.pdbx_description
1 polymer ?
#
loop_
_entity_poly.entity_id
_entity_poly.type
_entity_poly.pdbx_seq_one_letter_code
_entity_poly.pdbx_strand_id
1 'polypeptide(L)'
;MTVILVRHGRSTANTSGVLAGRSEGVSLDDTGRTQAAALVDRLGGCLGDIDAVVRSPLQRCAETVEPVLAALATARPDTVPELVVDDLAEVDYGDWTGRTIKELLSEPLWKTVQQHPSAAVFPNGEGLADVQARAVSAIRELDRRLGGPDGDRVWLACSHGDVIKSIIADAMGMHLDSFQRIVVEPASISVIRYTSTRPYVHTVNSTAVPSVPRPSKNSGPAGDDAVVGGATGVGPDGNGPDGNGPDGNGPDGNGADQHGADARDARAPEPAAGAVAHR
;
A
#
# COMPACT_ATOMS: atom_id res chain seq x y z
N MET A 1 -6.91 4.08 13.91
CA MET A 1 -5.71 4.85 13.52
C MET A 1 -5.44 4.62 12.04
N THR A 2 -4.79 5.56 11.33
CA THR A 2 -4.48 5.44 9.90
C THR A 2 -3.01 5.72 9.61
N VAL A 3 -2.32 4.78 8.97
CA VAL A 3 -0.96 4.99 8.43
C VAL A 3 -0.99 5.18 6.92
N ILE A 4 -0.26 6.19 6.46
CA ILE A 4 0.04 6.49 5.05
C ILE A 4 1.45 5.96 4.77
N LEU A 5 1.57 4.79 4.16
CA LEU A 5 2.84 4.20 3.73
C LEU A 5 3.29 4.87 2.42
N VAL A 6 4.53 5.37 2.39
CA VAL A 6 5.13 6.01 1.21
C VAL A 6 6.44 5.31 0.87
N ARG A 7 6.56 4.79 -0.35
CA ARG A 7 7.88 4.34 -0.84
C ARG A 7 8.73 5.56 -1.20
N HIS A 8 10.03 5.55 -0.90
CA HIS A 8 10.96 6.57 -1.40
C HIS A 8 10.81 6.84 -2.91
N GLY A 9 11.08 8.06 -3.36
CA GLY A 9 11.14 8.42 -4.78
C GLY A 9 12.26 7.68 -5.53
N ARG A 10 12.28 7.76 -6.86
CA ARG A 10 13.27 7.03 -7.68
C ARG A 10 14.71 7.45 -7.32
N SER A 11 15.51 6.49 -6.88
CA SER A 11 16.92 6.71 -6.55
C SER A 11 17.84 6.44 -7.73
N THR A 12 19.08 6.95 -7.63
CA THR A 12 20.15 6.66 -8.60
C THR A 12 20.33 5.15 -8.82
N ALA A 13 20.22 4.34 -7.77
CA ALA A 13 20.30 2.88 -7.83
C ALA A 13 19.12 2.21 -8.56
N ASN A 14 17.91 2.78 -8.49
CA ASN A 14 16.80 2.28 -9.30
C ASN A 14 17.06 2.54 -10.79
N THR A 15 17.64 3.69 -11.13
CA THR A 15 17.96 4.08 -12.51
C THR A 15 19.13 3.30 -13.10
N SER A 16 20.10 2.87 -12.28
CA SER A 16 21.18 1.95 -12.70
C SER A 16 20.81 0.46 -12.65
N GLY A 17 19.65 0.10 -12.11
CA GLY A 17 19.23 -1.29 -11.94
C GLY A 17 20.06 -2.06 -10.90
N VAL A 18 20.57 -1.37 -9.88
CA VAL A 18 21.42 -1.91 -8.81
C VAL A 18 20.62 -2.13 -7.53
N LEU A 19 20.86 -3.27 -6.86
CA LEU A 19 20.25 -3.60 -5.59
C LEU A 19 21.01 -2.91 -4.43
N ALA A 20 20.62 -1.66 -4.14
CA ALA A 20 21.32 -0.81 -3.18
C ALA A 20 21.21 -1.22 -1.71
N GLY A 21 20.16 -1.96 -1.30
CA GLY A 21 19.94 -2.29 0.10
C GLY A 21 20.05 -1.08 1.04
N ARG A 22 20.91 -1.23 2.05
CA ARG A 22 21.20 -0.22 3.07
C ARG A 22 22.38 0.71 2.74
N SER A 23 22.95 0.66 1.53
CA SER A 23 24.12 1.49 1.15
C SER A 23 23.89 3.00 1.29
N GLU A 24 24.91 3.68 1.80
CA GLU A 24 25.02 5.15 1.88
C GLU A 24 25.18 5.80 0.50
N GLY A 25 24.96 7.12 0.41
CA GLY A 25 25.12 7.90 -0.82
C GLY A 25 24.05 7.66 -1.90
N VAL A 26 23.12 6.73 -1.68
CA VAL A 26 22.01 6.43 -2.60
C VAL A 26 20.89 7.46 -2.42
N SER A 27 21.12 8.62 -3.04
CA SER A 27 20.19 9.76 -3.17
C SER A 27 19.12 9.51 -4.25
N LEU A 28 18.06 10.33 -4.20
CA LEU A 28 17.09 10.51 -5.28
C LEU A 28 17.78 11.00 -6.58
N ASP A 29 17.23 10.63 -7.74
CA ASP A 29 17.55 11.30 -9.01
C ASP A 29 16.56 12.45 -9.28
N ASP A 30 16.66 13.11 -10.43
CA ASP A 30 15.80 14.27 -10.74
C ASP A 30 14.33 13.89 -10.85
N THR A 31 14.01 12.68 -11.32
CA THR A 31 12.63 12.17 -11.29
C THR A 31 12.21 11.84 -9.86
N GLY A 32 13.11 11.30 -9.03
CA GLY A 32 12.88 11.12 -7.59
C GLY A 32 12.56 12.43 -6.87
N ARG A 33 13.31 13.51 -7.16
CA ARG A 33 13.05 14.86 -6.63
C ARG A 33 11.69 15.40 -7.09
N THR A 34 11.34 15.29 -8.37
CA THR A 34 10.01 15.68 -8.87
C THR A 34 8.89 14.87 -8.21
N GLN A 35 9.10 13.55 -8.04
CA GLN A 35 8.16 12.67 -7.35
C GLN A 35 7.96 13.04 -5.88
N ALA A 36 9.03 13.37 -5.15
CA ALA A 36 8.97 13.78 -3.76
C ALA A 36 8.23 15.12 -3.58
N ALA A 37 8.52 16.12 -4.42
CA ALA A 37 7.79 17.39 -4.41
C ALA A 37 6.28 17.18 -4.67
N ALA A 38 5.92 16.32 -5.64
CA ALA A 38 4.54 16.00 -5.97
C ALA A 38 3.77 15.25 -4.87
N LEU A 39 4.43 14.73 -3.82
CA LEU A 39 3.72 14.13 -2.68
C LEU A 39 2.86 15.15 -1.93
N VAL A 40 3.27 16.43 -1.88
CA VAL A 40 2.53 17.50 -1.19
C VAL A 40 1.13 17.65 -1.79
N ASP A 41 1.04 17.88 -3.11
CA ASP A 41 -0.21 18.02 -3.84
C ASP A 41 -1.06 16.73 -3.80
N ARG A 42 -0.40 15.57 -3.81
CA ARG A 42 -1.07 14.25 -3.82
C ARG A 42 -1.62 13.85 -2.46
N LEU A 43 -1.01 14.27 -1.35
CA LEU A 43 -1.60 14.20 -0.01
C LEU A 43 -2.74 15.22 0.12
N GLY A 44 -2.55 16.41 -0.48
CA GLY A 44 -3.59 17.39 -0.73
C GLY A 44 -4.41 17.74 0.51
N GLY A 45 -5.73 17.58 0.42
CA GLY A 45 -6.66 17.87 1.51
C GLY A 45 -6.53 16.97 2.76
N CYS A 46 -5.63 15.97 2.77
CA CYS A 46 -5.32 15.15 3.94
C CYS A 46 -3.97 15.52 4.57
N LEU A 47 -3.18 16.41 3.95
CA LEU A 47 -1.87 16.86 4.46
C LEU A 47 -1.99 17.46 5.87
N GLY A 48 -2.98 18.32 6.10
CA GLY A 48 -3.21 18.95 7.42
C GLY A 48 -3.66 17.98 8.53
N ASP A 49 -4.12 16.78 8.17
CA ASP A 49 -4.53 15.75 9.14
C ASP A 49 -3.35 14.89 9.62
N ILE A 50 -2.15 15.03 9.03
CA ILE A 50 -0.95 14.25 9.40
C ILE A 50 -0.36 14.77 10.72
N ASP A 51 -0.41 13.93 11.76
CA ASP A 51 0.05 14.24 13.11
C ASP A 51 1.48 13.77 13.42
N ALA A 52 2.09 12.94 12.56
CA ALA A 52 3.50 12.57 12.63
C ALA A 52 4.05 12.11 11.27
N VAL A 53 5.34 12.33 11.04
CA VAL A 53 6.09 11.81 9.88
C VAL A 53 7.18 10.87 10.38
N VAL A 54 7.08 9.59 10.04
CA VAL A 54 8.06 8.56 10.36
C VAL A 54 8.83 8.18 9.09
N ARG A 55 10.11 7.84 9.20
CA ARG A 55 10.88 7.31 8.07
C ARG A 55 11.94 6.30 8.47
N SER A 56 12.41 5.55 7.49
CA SER A 56 13.67 4.81 7.58
C SER A 56 14.88 5.76 7.74
N PRO A 57 16.01 5.27 8.28
CA PRO A 57 17.24 6.05 8.40
C PRO A 57 17.85 6.48 7.06
N LEU A 58 17.59 5.72 5.97
CA LEU A 58 18.32 5.86 4.70
C LEU A 58 17.99 7.16 3.94
N GLN A 59 19.03 7.80 3.39
CA GLN A 59 19.01 9.10 2.70
C GLN A 59 17.80 9.32 1.77
N ARG A 60 17.57 8.40 0.81
CA ARG A 60 16.44 8.45 -0.13
C ARG A 60 15.06 8.60 0.53
N CYS A 61 14.86 8.09 1.75
CA CYS A 61 13.61 8.30 2.49
C CYS A 61 13.52 9.71 3.08
N ALA A 62 14.61 10.24 3.63
CA ALA A 62 14.67 11.62 4.15
C ALA A 62 14.39 12.65 3.03
N GLU A 63 15.10 12.54 1.90
CA GLU A 63 14.89 13.37 0.70
C GLU A 63 13.48 13.22 0.10
N THR A 64 12.77 12.11 0.37
CA THR A 64 11.38 11.93 -0.08
C THR A 64 10.38 12.66 0.83
N VAL A 65 10.64 12.75 2.14
CA VAL A 65 9.72 13.41 3.09
C VAL A 65 10.02 14.89 3.33
N GLU A 66 11.21 15.39 2.98
CA GLU A 66 11.60 16.80 3.13
C GLU A 66 10.55 17.78 2.56
N PRO A 67 10.02 17.63 1.33
CA PRO A 67 8.98 18.53 0.82
C PRO A 67 7.67 18.47 1.62
N VAL A 68 7.32 17.30 2.16
CA VAL A 68 6.12 17.09 2.98
C VAL A 68 6.29 17.75 4.35
N LEU A 69 7.47 17.60 4.99
CA LEU A 69 7.81 18.27 6.25
C LEU A 69 7.78 19.80 6.11
N ALA A 70 8.35 20.35 5.04
CA ALA A 70 8.32 21.78 4.76
C ALA A 70 6.89 22.31 4.54
N ALA A 71 6.04 21.55 3.83
CA ALA A 71 4.64 21.90 3.63
C ALA A 71 3.82 21.81 4.93
N LEU A 72 4.05 20.79 5.77
CA LEU A 72 3.42 20.64 7.09
C LEU A 72 3.77 21.81 8.03
N ALA A 73 5.04 22.22 8.08
CA ALA A 73 5.50 23.37 8.85
C ALA A 73 4.94 24.72 8.35
N THR A 74 4.39 24.76 7.14
CA THR A 74 3.66 25.92 6.60
C THR A 74 2.14 25.83 6.86
N ALA A 75 1.59 24.61 6.88
CA ALA A 75 0.16 24.35 7.02
C ALA A 75 -0.33 24.29 8.47
N ARG A 76 0.54 24.01 9.45
CA ARG A 76 0.20 23.85 10.87
C ARG A 76 1.03 24.78 11.74
N PRO A 77 0.44 25.44 12.77
CA PRO A 77 1.21 26.26 13.72
C PRO A 77 2.01 25.40 14.71
N ASP A 78 1.57 24.17 14.98
CA ASP A 78 2.24 23.20 15.85
C ASP A 78 3.17 22.30 15.04
N THR A 79 4.41 22.12 15.53
CA THR A 79 5.43 21.28 14.90
C THR A 79 4.98 19.82 14.80
N VAL A 80 4.83 19.31 13.58
CA VAL A 80 4.65 17.87 13.34
C VAL A 80 5.99 17.15 13.58
N PRO A 81 6.06 16.13 14.44
CA PRO A 81 7.31 15.44 14.74
C PRO A 81 7.79 14.56 13.57
N GLU A 82 9.07 14.69 13.23
CA GLU A 82 9.81 13.68 12.46
C GLU A 82 10.34 12.59 13.40
N LEU A 83 10.16 11.32 13.03
CA LEU A 83 10.73 10.16 13.72
C LEU A 83 11.55 9.29 12.77
N VAL A 84 12.77 8.94 13.17
CA VAL A 84 13.63 7.99 12.46
C VAL A 84 13.50 6.62 13.12
N VAL A 85 13.25 5.57 12.32
CA VAL A 85 13.03 4.21 12.82
C VAL A 85 13.79 3.21 11.96
N ASP A 86 14.79 2.56 12.56
CA ASP A 86 15.68 1.61 11.89
C ASP A 86 14.97 0.33 11.43
N ASP A 87 13.92 -0.10 12.15
CA ASP A 87 13.06 -1.22 11.73
C ASP A 87 12.28 -0.97 10.44
N LEU A 88 12.25 0.28 9.94
CA LEU A 88 11.71 0.63 8.62
C LEU A 88 12.79 0.72 7.52
N ALA A 89 14.06 0.40 7.82
CA ALA A 89 15.15 0.33 6.85
C ALA A 89 14.91 -0.74 5.79
N GLU A 90 15.53 -0.55 4.62
CA GLU A 90 15.53 -1.51 3.52
C GLU A 90 16.06 -2.88 3.98
N VAL A 91 15.69 -3.92 3.23
CA VAL A 91 16.31 -5.24 3.35
C VAL A 91 17.84 -5.14 3.33
N ASP A 92 18.50 -5.78 4.29
CA ASP A 92 19.91 -6.10 4.22
C ASP A 92 20.12 -7.29 3.27
N TYR A 93 20.49 -6.97 2.04
CA TYR A 93 20.72 -7.97 0.99
C TYR A 93 22.12 -8.61 1.10
N GLY A 94 22.96 -8.24 2.07
CA GLY A 94 24.29 -8.84 2.27
C GLY A 94 25.14 -8.88 0.99
N ASP A 95 25.60 -10.05 0.59
CA ASP A 95 26.41 -10.33 -0.62
C ASP A 95 25.71 -9.97 -1.95
N TRP A 96 24.41 -9.70 -1.94
CA TRP A 96 23.67 -9.19 -3.11
C TRP A 96 23.73 -7.66 -3.24
N THR A 97 24.15 -6.95 -2.19
CA THR A 97 24.21 -5.48 -2.17
C THR A 97 25.19 -4.94 -3.22
N GLY A 98 24.76 -3.93 -3.97
CA GLY A 98 25.58 -3.30 -5.01
C GLY A 98 25.65 -4.07 -6.34
N ARG A 99 25.13 -5.31 -6.41
CA ARG A 99 25.03 -6.08 -7.66
C ARG A 99 23.84 -5.60 -8.51
N THR A 100 23.91 -5.81 -9.82
CA THR A 100 22.79 -5.48 -10.72
C THR A 100 21.70 -6.55 -10.65
N ILE A 101 20.43 -6.15 -10.78
CA ILE A 101 19.31 -7.10 -10.86
C ILE A 101 19.53 -8.13 -11.97
N LYS A 102 20.15 -7.72 -13.08
CA LYS A 102 20.48 -8.60 -14.23
C LYS A 102 21.38 -9.78 -13.85
N GLU A 103 22.36 -9.58 -12.98
CA GLU A 103 23.23 -10.65 -12.48
C GLU A 103 22.49 -11.55 -11.48
N LEU A 104 21.63 -10.94 -10.65
CA LEU A 104 20.85 -11.62 -9.64
C LEU A 104 19.75 -12.52 -10.23
N LEU A 105 19.27 -12.27 -11.45
CA LEU A 105 18.35 -13.17 -12.17
C LEU A 105 18.87 -14.61 -12.31
N SER A 106 20.21 -14.80 -12.29
CA SER A 106 20.84 -16.13 -12.39
C SER A 106 21.18 -16.78 -11.04
N GLU A 107 20.93 -16.10 -9.91
CA GLU A 107 21.19 -16.67 -8.59
C GLU A 107 20.16 -17.75 -8.22
N PRO A 108 20.55 -18.91 -7.66
CA PRO A 108 19.59 -19.93 -7.22
C PRO A 108 18.55 -19.40 -6.20
N LEU A 109 18.97 -18.48 -5.32
CA LEU A 109 18.13 -17.83 -4.32
C LEU A 109 17.06 -16.89 -4.95
N TRP A 110 17.25 -16.40 -6.18
CA TRP A 110 16.26 -15.55 -6.88
C TRP A 110 14.91 -16.26 -7.04
N LYS A 111 14.92 -17.56 -7.32
CA LYS A 111 13.68 -18.35 -7.39
C LYS A 111 12.96 -18.38 -6.03
N THR A 112 13.69 -18.46 -4.93
CA THR A 112 13.12 -18.39 -3.57
C THR A 112 12.54 -17.01 -3.29
N VAL A 113 13.29 -15.93 -3.54
CA VAL A 113 12.81 -14.53 -3.37
C VAL A 113 11.54 -14.24 -4.18
N GLN A 114 11.39 -14.86 -5.35
CA GLN A 114 10.23 -14.67 -6.23
C GLN A 114 9.03 -15.60 -5.96
N GLN A 115 9.21 -16.75 -5.29
CA GLN A 115 8.17 -17.79 -5.17
C GLN A 115 7.88 -18.23 -3.72
N HIS A 116 8.90 -18.22 -2.86
CA HIS A 116 8.80 -18.57 -1.44
C HIS A 116 9.61 -17.59 -0.56
N PRO A 117 9.40 -16.26 -0.66
CA PRO A 117 10.18 -15.28 0.10
C PRO A 117 10.15 -15.48 1.63
N SER A 118 9.17 -16.18 2.22
CA SER A 118 9.23 -16.57 3.63
C SER A 118 10.44 -17.46 3.99
N ALA A 119 11.00 -18.17 3.00
CA ALA A 119 12.20 -19.00 3.12
C ALA A 119 13.46 -18.34 2.50
N ALA A 120 13.40 -17.08 2.09
CA ALA A 120 14.55 -16.37 1.53
C ALA A 120 15.37 -15.67 2.64
N VAL A 121 16.64 -16.05 2.75
CA VAL A 121 17.66 -15.41 3.60
C VAL A 121 18.84 -15.02 2.70
N PHE A 122 19.25 -13.76 2.74
CA PHE A 122 20.37 -13.29 1.92
C PHE A 122 21.72 -13.68 2.55
N PRO A 123 22.72 -14.13 1.77
CA PRO A 123 24.04 -14.47 2.31
C PRO A 123 24.68 -13.23 2.94
N ASN A 124 25.10 -13.34 4.21
CA ASN A 124 25.59 -12.23 5.04
C ASN A 124 24.60 -11.05 5.20
N GLY A 125 23.30 -11.29 4.98
CA GLY A 125 22.20 -10.33 5.16
C GLY A 125 21.09 -10.88 6.07
N GLU A 126 19.87 -10.36 5.93
CA GLU A 126 18.70 -10.77 6.73
C GLU A 126 17.72 -11.68 5.95
N GLY A 127 16.75 -12.29 6.65
CA GLY A 127 15.62 -13.00 6.03
C GLY A 127 14.46 -12.06 5.71
N LEU A 128 13.73 -12.31 4.61
CA LEU A 128 12.52 -11.53 4.30
C LEU A 128 11.40 -11.75 5.34
N ALA A 129 11.40 -12.90 6.02
CA ALA A 129 10.55 -13.13 7.19
C ALA A 129 10.93 -12.22 8.37
N ASP A 130 12.23 -12.00 8.63
CA ASP A 130 12.72 -11.09 9.66
C ASP A 130 12.39 -9.63 9.32
N VAL A 131 12.52 -9.25 8.04
CA VAL A 131 12.08 -7.95 7.50
C VAL A 131 10.60 -7.71 7.78
N GLN A 132 9.74 -8.70 7.50
CA GLN A 132 8.32 -8.59 7.80
C GLN A 132 8.10 -8.45 9.32
N ALA A 133 8.75 -9.27 10.13
CA ALA A 133 8.60 -9.24 11.59
C ALA A 133 8.97 -7.87 12.19
N ARG A 134 10.15 -7.32 11.85
CA ARG A 134 10.59 -6.01 12.35
C ARG A 134 9.68 -4.88 11.86
N ALA A 135 9.36 -4.86 10.57
CA ALA A 135 8.57 -3.78 9.97
C ALA A 135 7.12 -3.77 10.50
N VAL A 136 6.46 -4.93 10.59
CA VAL A 136 5.11 -5.06 11.13
C VAL A 136 5.08 -4.72 12.62
N SER A 137 6.07 -5.17 13.40
CA SER A 137 6.21 -4.82 14.81
C SER A 137 6.33 -3.30 15.00
N ALA A 138 7.23 -2.66 14.25
CA ALA A 138 7.43 -1.21 14.29
C ALA A 138 6.18 -0.43 13.91
N ILE A 139 5.49 -0.80 12.82
CA ILE A 139 4.23 -0.15 12.43
C ILE A 139 3.17 -0.28 13.54
N ARG A 140 3.00 -1.48 14.14
CA ARG A 140 2.00 -1.70 15.20
C ARG A 140 2.35 -1.05 16.55
N GLU A 141 3.63 -0.84 16.86
CA GLU A 141 4.08 -0.04 18.02
C GLU A 141 3.86 1.46 17.76
N LEU A 142 4.29 1.96 16.61
CA LEU A 142 4.08 3.35 16.19
C LEU A 142 2.59 3.72 16.16
N ASP A 143 1.74 2.85 15.62
CA ASP A 143 0.31 3.09 15.54
C ASP A 143 -0.36 3.19 16.92
N ARG A 144 0.03 2.33 17.88
CA ARG A 144 -0.39 2.43 19.29
C ARG A 144 0.13 3.71 19.97
N ARG A 145 1.39 4.09 19.68
CA ARG A 145 2.05 5.26 20.30
C ARG A 145 1.55 6.60 19.74
N LEU A 146 1.23 6.66 18.45
CA LEU A 146 0.81 7.85 17.73
C LEU A 146 -0.72 7.99 17.64
N GLY A 147 -1.48 6.90 17.88
CA GLY A 147 -2.94 6.86 17.80
C GLY A 147 -3.68 7.79 18.78
N GLY A 148 -3.02 8.24 19.86
CA GLY A 148 -3.61 9.09 20.89
C GLY A 148 -4.71 8.40 21.72
N PRO A 149 -5.39 9.12 22.63
CA PRO A 149 -6.43 8.54 23.47
C PRO A 149 -7.70 8.15 22.67
N ASP A 150 -7.99 8.85 21.58
CA ASP A 150 -9.22 8.67 20.79
C ASP A 150 -9.06 7.68 19.62
N GLY A 151 -7.82 7.26 19.31
CA GLY A 151 -7.50 6.24 18.31
C GLY A 151 -7.68 6.63 16.84
N ASP A 152 -8.08 7.87 16.50
CA ASP A 152 -8.41 8.27 15.12
C ASP A 152 -7.40 9.23 14.48
N ARG A 153 -6.11 9.03 14.77
CA ARG A 153 -4.98 9.83 14.24
C ARG A 153 -4.50 9.33 12.88
N VAL A 154 -3.98 10.24 12.05
CA VAL A 154 -3.32 9.93 10.76
C VAL A 154 -1.82 10.22 10.87
N TRP A 155 -0.99 9.30 10.40
CA TRP A 155 0.47 9.46 10.38
C TRP A 155 1.08 8.90 9.10
N LEU A 156 2.26 9.39 8.71
CA LEU A 156 2.95 8.99 7.48
C LEU A 156 4.19 8.14 7.82
N ALA A 157 4.48 7.11 7.04
CA ALA A 157 5.69 6.29 7.18
C ALA A 157 6.41 6.12 5.83
N CYS A 158 7.62 6.68 5.69
CA CYS A 158 8.43 6.54 4.48
C CYS A 158 9.45 5.40 4.58
N SER A 159 9.37 4.44 3.65
CA SER A 159 10.19 3.22 3.62
C SER A 159 10.43 2.74 2.18
N HIS A 160 10.63 1.44 1.98
CA HIS A 160 11.15 0.81 0.77
C HIS A 160 10.19 -0.23 0.20
N GLY A 161 10.50 -0.72 -1.00
CA GLY A 161 9.58 -1.58 -1.78
C GLY A 161 9.15 -2.83 -1.01
N ASP A 162 10.10 -3.70 -0.69
CA ASP A 162 9.80 -5.01 -0.11
C ASP A 162 9.36 -4.90 1.36
N VAL A 163 9.86 -3.90 2.10
CA VAL A 163 9.37 -3.55 3.44
C VAL A 163 7.88 -3.20 3.42
N ILE A 164 7.45 -2.34 2.48
CA ILE A 164 6.04 -1.92 2.34
C ILE A 164 5.17 -3.08 1.82
N LYS A 165 5.66 -3.92 0.88
CA LYS A 165 4.96 -5.15 0.49
C LYS A 165 4.69 -6.05 1.71
N SER A 166 5.68 -6.23 2.58
CA SER A 166 5.57 -7.09 3.77
C SER A 166 4.56 -6.57 4.80
N ILE A 167 4.50 -5.25 4.99
CA ILE A 167 3.48 -4.60 5.84
C ILE A 167 2.08 -4.74 5.23
N ILE A 168 1.92 -4.53 3.92
CA ILE A 168 0.63 -4.66 3.23
C ILE A 168 0.16 -6.12 3.22
N ALA A 169 1.07 -7.09 3.07
CA ALA A 169 0.74 -8.52 3.13
C ALA A 169 0.17 -8.92 4.51
N ASP A 170 0.83 -8.51 5.61
CA ASP A 170 0.30 -8.69 6.97
C ASP A 170 -1.08 -8.01 7.15
N ALA A 171 -1.20 -6.76 6.70
CA ALA A 171 -2.45 -6.00 6.78
C ALA A 171 -3.60 -6.55 5.90
N MET A 172 -3.30 -7.41 4.92
CA MET A 172 -4.30 -8.16 4.14
C MET A 172 -4.53 -9.59 4.65
N GLY A 173 -3.80 -10.04 5.68
CA GLY A 173 -3.81 -11.45 6.11
C GLY A 173 -3.21 -12.42 5.09
N MET A 174 -2.37 -11.93 4.18
CA MET A 174 -1.70 -12.73 3.14
C MET A 174 -0.44 -13.40 3.67
N HIS A 175 -0.20 -14.65 3.28
CA HIS A 175 1.09 -15.30 3.50
C HIS A 175 2.20 -14.54 2.75
N LEU A 176 3.37 -14.37 3.38
CA LEU A 176 4.50 -13.60 2.87
C LEU A 176 4.93 -14.05 1.46
N ASP A 177 4.79 -15.35 1.14
CA ASP A 177 5.10 -15.87 -0.20
C ASP A 177 4.30 -15.21 -1.33
N SER A 178 3.13 -14.63 -1.01
CA SER A 178 2.31 -13.89 -1.97
C SER A 178 2.69 -12.41 -2.11
N PHE A 179 3.66 -11.88 -1.34
CA PHE A 179 3.93 -10.45 -1.29
C PHE A 179 4.47 -9.86 -2.61
N GLN A 180 5.11 -10.67 -3.47
CA GLN A 180 5.57 -10.24 -4.80
C GLN A 180 4.41 -9.92 -5.76
N ARG A 181 3.16 -10.26 -5.39
CA ARG A 181 1.94 -9.85 -6.11
C ARG A 181 1.53 -8.41 -5.80
N ILE A 182 2.12 -7.79 -4.77
CA ILE A 182 1.89 -6.41 -4.37
C ILE A 182 2.93 -5.55 -5.08
N VAL A 183 2.47 -4.68 -5.97
CA VAL A 183 3.33 -3.66 -6.61
C VAL A 183 3.47 -2.48 -5.65
N VAL A 184 4.66 -1.89 -5.55
CA VAL A 184 4.93 -0.68 -4.77
C VAL A 184 5.93 0.19 -5.54
N GLU A 185 5.44 1.12 -6.35
CA GLU A 185 6.24 2.02 -7.19
C GLU A 185 6.96 3.10 -6.37
N PRO A 186 8.06 3.70 -6.87
CA PRO A 186 8.72 4.82 -6.20
C PRO A 186 7.76 6.01 -6.02
N ALA A 187 7.76 6.62 -4.83
CA ALA A 187 6.78 7.63 -4.39
C ALA A 187 5.29 7.20 -4.48
N SER A 188 5.00 5.89 -4.56
CA SER A 188 3.63 5.41 -4.40
C SER A 188 3.17 5.58 -2.95
N ILE A 189 1.86 5.80 -2.79
CA ILE A 189 1.18 5.92 -1.51
C ILE A 189 0.25 4.71 -1.34
N SER A 190 0.34 4.05 -0.18
CA SER A 190 -0.61 3.03 0.28
C SER A 190 -1.17 3.44 1.65
N VAL A 191 -2.40 3.05 1.96
CA VAL A 191 -3.12 3.52 3.15
C VAL A 191 -3.74 2.34 3.90
N ILE A 192 -3.44 2.23 5.19
CA ILE A 192 -3.93 1.16 6.07
C ILE A 192 -4.56 1.82 7.30
N ARG A 193 -5.80 1.45 7.62
CA ARG A 193 -6.46 1.83 8.88
C ARG A 193 -6.43 0.64 9.83
N TYR A 194 -5.78 0.78 10.98
CA TYR A 194 -5.84 -0.20 12.07
C TYR A 194 -7.01 0.14 13.00
N THR A 195 -7.80 -0.87 13.38
CA THR A 195 -8.83 -0.80 14.43
C THR A 195 -8.50 -1.78 15.57
N SER A 196 -9.36 -1.93 16.58
CA SER A 196 -9.09 -2.88 17.68
C SER A 196 -9.17 -4.34 17.22
N THR A 197 -10.00 -4.64 16.21
CA THR A 197 -10.21 -6.00 15.69
C THR A 197 -9.33 -6.35 14.49
N ARG A 198 -9.09 -5.43 13.54
CA ARG A 198 -8.37 -5.75 12.30
C ARG A 198 -7.80 -4.52 11.56
N PRO A 199 -6.79 -4.71 10.70
CA PRO A 199 -6.44 -3.75 9.65
C PRO A 199 -7.46 -3.74 8.51
N TYR A 200 -7.60 -2.57 7.88
CA TYR A 200 -8.32 -2.34 6.62
C TYR A 200 -7.38 -1.61 5.63
N VAL A 201 -7.08 -2.21 4.49
CA VAL A 201 -6.23 -1.57 3.46
C VAL A 201 -7.11 -0.77 2.50
N HIS A 202 -7.00 0.56 2.54
CA HIS A 202 -7.87 1.49 1.79
C HIS A 202 -7.28 1.93 0.43
N THR A 203 -5.96 1.85 0.27
CA THR A 203 -5.27 2.15 -0.99
C THR A 203 -3.98 1.34 -1.04
N VAL A 204 -3.64 0.82 -2.21
CA VAL A 204 -2.34 0.19 -2.50
C VAL A 204 -1.78 0.86 -3.76
N ASN A 205 -0.49 1.19 -3.72
CA ASN A 205 0.28 1.64 -4.89
C ASN A 205 -0.30 2.84 -5.67
N SER A 206 -0.97 3.79 -5.01
CA SER A 206 -1.42 4.99 -5.73
C SER A 206 -0.21 5.84 -6.10
N THR A 207 -0.02 6.06 -7.40
CA THR A 207 0.88 7.08 -7.97
C THR A 207 0.14 8.39 -8.29
N ALA A 208 -1.18 8.43 -8.03
CA ALA A 208 -2.05 9.60 -8.12
C ALA A 208 -2.40 10.11 -6.70
N VAL A 209 -3.52 10.84 -6.56
CA VAL A 209 -4.13 11.13 -5.25
C VAL A 209 -4.67 9.82 -4.66
N PRO A 210 -4.36 9.46 -3.39
CA PRO A 210 -4.84 8.25 -2.73
C PRO A 210 -6.20 8.46 -2.06
N SER A 211 -6.91 7.38 -1.72
CA SER A 211 -8.08 7.45 -0.84
C SER A 211 -7.62 7.28 0.61
N VAL A 212 -7.80 8.32 1.43
CA VAL A 212 -7.43 8.34 2.85
C VAL A 212 -8.69 8.51 3.70
N PRO A 213 -8.97 7.58 4.66
CA PRO A 213 -9.99 7.81 5.68
C PRO A 213 -9.59 9.00 6.56
N ARG A 214 -10.42 10.04 6.59
CA ARG A 214 -10.21 11.20 7.47
C ARG A 214 -10.66 10.91 8.91
N PRO A 215 -10.04 11.55 9.91
CA PRO A 215 -10.53 11.52 11.29
C PRO A 215 -11.98 11.98 11.41
N SER A 216 -12.75 11.31 12.26
CA SER A 216 -14.10 11.73 12.60
C SER A 216 -14.10 13.03 13.41
N LYS A 217 -14.88 14.02 12.98
CA LYS A 217 -15.09 15.27 13.73
C LYS A 217 -16.31 15.24 14.65
N ASN A 218 -17.11 14.16 14.62
CA ASN A 218 -18.31 13.96 15.44
C ASN A 218 -18.70 12.47 15.45
N SER A 219 -18.12 11.67 16.34
CA SER A 219 -18.63 10.33 16.68
C SER A 219 -18.23 9.94 18.10
N GLY A 220 -19.00 9.02 18.69
CA GLY A 220 -18.58 8.28 19.88
C GLY A 220 -17.47 7.25 19.57
N PRO A 221 -17.25 6.24 20.42
CA PRO A 221 -16.21 5.23 20.22
C PRO A 221 -16.32 4.60 18.82
N ALA A 222 -15.19 4.48 18.13
CA ALA A 222 -15.14 4.04 16.74
C ALA A 222 -15.67 2.61 16.58
N GLY A 223 -16.57 2.40 15.62
CA GLY A 223 -17.08 1.08 15.28
C GLY A 223 -15.99 0.21 14.65
N ASP A 224 -15.79 -0.99 15.19
CA ASP A 224 -14.80 -1.97 14.72
C ASP A 224 -15.28 -2.80 13.51
N ASP A 225 -16.59 -2.79 13.25
CA ASP A 225 -17.20 -3.48 12.11
C ASP A 225 -16.90 -2.81 10.77
N ALA A 226 -16.93 -3.60 9.71
CA ALA A 226 -16.76 -3.09 8.36
C ALA A 226 -17.94 -2.17 7.98
N VAL A 227 -17.62 -0.96 7.51
CA VAL A 227 -18.62 -0.08 6.88
C VAL A 227 -19.27 -0.84 5.72
N VAL A 228 -20.60 -0.93 5.72
CA VAL A 228 -21.36 -1.65 4.69
C VAL A 228 -21.08 -1.01 3.32
N GLY A 229 -20.27 -1.70 2.52
CA GLY A 229 -19.75 -1.16 1.26
C GLY A 229 -20.84 -1.08 0.19
N GLY A 230 -21.23 0.14 -0.19
CA GLY A 230 -22.32 0.32 -1.15
C GLY A 230 -22.78 1.76 -1.37
N ALA A 231 -21.90 2.76 -1.28
CA ALA A 231 -22.23 4.10 -1.76
C ALA A 231 -22.32 4.06 -3.29
N THR A 232 -23.53 3.87 -3.82
CA THR A 232 -23.81 4.07 -5.25
C THR A 232 -23.41 5.49 -5.63
N GLY A 233 -22.54 5.65 -6.63
CA GLY A 233 -21.83 6.90 -6.96
C GLY A 233 -22.70 8.01 -7.57
N VAL A 234 -23.82 8.33 -6.95
CA VAL A 234 -24.70 9.44 -7.30
C VAL A 234 -24.17 10.70 -6.60
N GLY A 235 -23.75 11.70 -7.38
CA GLY A 235 -23.32 13.00 -6.86
C GLY A 235 -24.49 13.77 -6.23
N PRO A 236 -24.22 14.82 -5.42
CA PRO A 236 -25.24 15.58 -4.69
C PRO A 236 -26.05 16.56 -5.58
N ASP A 237 -26.30 16.21 -6.85
CA ASP A 237 -27.00 17.01 -7.85
C ASP A 237 -28.22 16.24 -8.37
N GLY A 238 -29.33 16.30 -7.62
CA GLY A 238 -30.51 15.45 -7.85
C GLY A 238 -31.81 16.05 -7.31
N ASN A 239 -32.15 17.27 -7.73
CA ASN A 239 -33.39 17.94 -7.33
C ASN A 239 -34.63 17.20 -7.91
N GLY A 240 -35.42 16.56 -7.05
CA GLY A 240 -36.66 15.85 -7.36
C GLY A 240 -37.62 15.89 -6.16
N PRO A 241 -38.95 16.01 -6.38
CA PRO A 241 -39.80 16.79 -5.47
C PRO A 241 -40.46 16.03 -4.33
N ASP A 242 -40.96 16.79 -3.36
CA ASP A 242 -41.78 16.34 -2.23
C ASP A 242 -43.06 15.59 -2.66
N GLY A 243 -43.41 14.52 -1.92
CA GLY A 243 -44.66 13.78 -2.07
C GLY A 243 -45.07 13.10 -0.76
N ASN A 244 -46.22 13.48 -0.18
CA ASN A 244 -46.56 13.19 1.21
C ASN A 244 -47.70 12.16 1.38
N GLY A 245 -47.35 10.87 1.47
CA GLY A 245 -48.19 9.75 1.96
C GLY A 245 -49.51 9.47 1.22
N PRO A 246 -50.40 8.62 1.79
CA PRO A 246 -50.18 7.55 2.77
C PRO A 246 -50.85 6.19 2.38
N ASP A 247 -50.67 5.16 3.22
CA ASP A 247 -51.47 3.92 3.43
C ASP A 247 -52.03 3.09 2.24
N GLY A 248 -51.68 1.79 2.18
CA GLY A 248 -52.06 0.90 1.05
C GLY A 248 -52.02 -0.62 1.31
N ASN A 249 -52.87 -1.09 2.23
CA ASN A 249 -53.25 -2.48 2.54
C ASN A 249 -53.19 -3.57 1.42
N GLY A 250 -52.63 -4.76 1.74
CA GLY A 250 -53.15 -6.06 1.21
C GLY A 250 -52.15 -7.00 0.49
N PRO A 251 -52.40 -8.33 0.44
CA PRO A 251 -51.52 -9.33 -0.18
C PRO A 251 -52.10 -9.99 -1.46
N ASP A 252 -51.60 -11.19 -1.81
CA ASP A 252 -51.95 -12.10 -2.93
C ASP A 252 -51.43 -11.69 -4.33
N GLY A 253 -51.00 -12.60 -5.22
CA GLY A 253 -50.68 -14.03 -5.04
C GLY A 253 -50.54 -14.84 -6.36
N ASN A 254 -49.71 -15.89 -6.31
CA ASN A 254 -49.72 -17.11 -7.16
C ASN A 254 -49.29 -17.06 -8.66
N GLY A 255 -48.86 -18.20 -9.22
CA GLY A 255 -48.37 -18.41 -10.62
C GLY A 255 -46.83 -18.62 -10.71
N ALA A 256 -46.21 -19.67 -11.29
CA ALA A 256 -46.63 -20.70 -12.28
C ALA A 256 -47.04 -20.09 -13.65
N ASP A 257 -46.66 -20.57 -14.85
CA ASP A 257 -45.95 -21.78 -15.37
C ASP A 257 -45.59 -21.55 -16.89
N GLN A 258 -44.77 -22.29 -17.69
CA GLN A 258 -43.78 -23.39 -17.57
C GLN A 258 -42.91 -23.50 -18.87
N HIS A 259 -41.82 -24.31 -18.86
CA HIS A 259 -41.00 -24.80 -20.02
C HIS A 259 -40.15 -23.76 -20.81
N GLY A 260 -39.15 -24.10 -21.64
CA GLY A 260 -38.46 -25.37 -22.01
C GLY A 260 -37.04 -25.04 -22.58
N ALA A 261 -36.02 -25.90 -22.61
CA ALA A 261 -35.82 -27.25 -23.20
C ALA A 261 -35.06 -27.21 -24.56
N ASP A 262 -34.16 -28.19 -24.77
CA ASP A 262 -33.14 -28.35 -25.87
C ASP A 262 -32.10 -27.21 -26.03
N ALA A 263 -30.77 -27.36 -26.17
CA ALA A 263 -29.77 -28.45 -26.28
C ALA A 263 -29.12 -28.69 -27.66
N ARG A 264 -27.81 -29.05 -27.63
CA ARG A 264 -26.89 -29.38 -28.75
C ARG A 264 -26.36 -28.16 -29.53
N ASP A 265 -25.16 -28.15 -30.14
CA ASP A 265 -24.13 -29.20 -30.31
C ASP A 265 -22.68 -28.61 -30.38
N ALA A 266 -21.67 -29.49 -30.47
CA ALA A 266 -20.39 -29.42 -31.21
C ALA A 266 -19.77 -28.05 -31.65
N ARG A 267 -18.44 -27.84 -31.64
CA ARG A 267 -17.26 -28.72 -31.40
C ARG A 267 -15.99 -27.84 -31.23
N ALA A 268 -14.92 -28.39 -30.67
CA ALA A 268 -13.58 -27.81 -30.71
C ALA A 268 -12.71 -28.45 -31.83
N PRO A 269 -11.70 -27.75 -32.37
CA PRO A 269 -10.60 -28.32 -33.15
C PRO A 269 -9.30 -28.41 -32.33
N GLU A 270 -8.52 -29.48 -32.55
CA GLU A 270 -7.18 -29.71 -31.96
C GLU A 270 -6.04 -29.21 -32.89
N PRO A 271 -4.76 -29.18 -32.42
CA PRO A 271 -3.71 -28.39 -33.05
C PRO A 271 -3.02 -29.05 -34.26
N ALA A 272 -2.34 -28.23 -35.06
CA ALA A 272 -1.38 -28.65 -36.08
C ALA A 272 0.06 -28.40 -35.63
N ALA A 273 0.96 -29.35 -35.90
CA ALA A 273 2.38 -29.25 -35.59
C ALA A 273 3.20 -28.79 -36.81
N GLY A 274 4.31 -28.10 -36.57
CA GLY A 274 5.29 -27.72 -37.61
C GLY A 274 6.61 -27.32 -36.98
N ALA A 275 7.71 -27.96 -37.39
CA ALA A 275 9.04 -27.73 -36.84
C ALA A 275 10.05 -27.40 -37.95
N VAL A 276 10.88 -26.37 -37.72
CA VAL A 276 12.18 -26.14 -38.37
C VAL A 276 13.09 -25.48 -37.32
N ALA A 277 14.37 -25.84 -37.32
CA ALA A 277 15.40 -25.19 -36.48
C ALA A 277 16.48 -24.57 -37.38
N HIS A 278 17.07 -23.44 -36.96
CA HIS A 278 18.40 -23.04 -37.40
C HIS A 278 19.07 -22.00 -36.50
N ARG A 279 20.31 -22.33 -36.11
CA ARG A 279 21.44 -21.45 -35.70
C ARG A 279 21.22 -20.58 -34.46
#